data_AF-A0A835DJ16-F1
#
_entry.id   AF-A0A835DJ16-F1
#
_cell.length_a   1.000
_cell.length_b   1.000
_cell.length_c   1.000
_cell.angle_alpha   90.00
_cell.angle_beta   90.00
_cell.angle_gamma   90.00
#
_symmetry.space_group_name_H-M   'P 1'
#
loop_
_entity.id
_entity.type
_entity.pdbx_description
1 polymer ?
#
loop_
_entity_poly.entity_id
_entity_poly.type
_entity_poly.pdbx_seq_one_letter_code
_entity_poly.pdbx_strand_id
1 'polypeptide(L)'
;MEVRVMGAVRDLILVFAVLLNAAAFSNGGITSSYVRKVEASVDMPFEAFPPSSGYNAPEQVHITQGDRNGRSVIVSWVTPLERHPSVVKFWVADGDHKHKHKAHGIVTSYRYYNYTSGYIHHATIKKLKSAHINLVSEPSTRPVEEHIEDTSMLQAINNLTQKLMALEAKMDSKFDEMSGSGKWEYSEGHHFHEGDLGQTYDSNQTLEHYMSNPKGQAVLFAGDLSYADHYPNNDNRRWDLWGRFVEKSTAYQSWIWTAGNHELDFSPEIERVSNVRYNITNGLCTPVKGASAPVYITIGDGGNIEGLATSFTEPQPSYSAFREASFGHALLEIKNRTHAYYTWHRNHDSESVASESLWFYNRHWYPHEESSFASTMA
;
A
#
# COMPACT_ATOMS: atom_id res chain seq x y z
N MET A 1 -66.43 -6.16 31.19
CA MET A 1 -65.76 -6.29 29.88
C MET A 1 -64.57 -5.33 29.77
N GLU A 2 -64.71 -4.09 30.24
CA GLU A 2 -63.65 -3.05 30.21
C GLU A 2 -62.33 -3.42 30.94
N VAL A 3 -62.40 -4.07 32.10
CA VAL A 3 -61.19 -4.41 32.89
C VAL A 3 -60.25 -5.38 32.16
N ARG A 4 -60.78 -6.29 31.34
CA ARG A 4 -59.98 -7.22 30.53
C ARG A 4 -59.31 -6.54 29.33
N VAL A 5 -59.96 -5.52 28.77
CA VAL A 5 -59.42 -4.75 27.63
C VAL A 5 -58.27 -3.86 28.08
N MET A 6 -58.37 -3.22 29.25
CA MET A 6 -57.27 -2.42 29.82
C MET A 6 -56.03 -3.25 30.17
N GLY A 7 -56.22 -4.50 30.66
CA GLY A 7 -55.10 -5.42 30.90
C GLY A 7 -54.35 -5.78 29.61
N ALA A 8 -55.08 -6.15 28.57
CA ALA A 8 -54.51 -6.50 27.28
C ALA A 8 -53.76 -5.33 26.61
N VAL A 9 -54.29 -4.11 26.71
CA VAL A 9 -53.62 -2.91 26.18
C VAL A 9 -52.34 -2.60 26.95
N ARG A 10 -52.32 -2.76 28.28
CA ARG A 10 -51.12 -2.57 29.10
C ARG A 10 -50.03 -3.58 28.75
N ASP A 11 -50.41 -4.84 28.57
CA ASP A 11 -49.46 -5.91 28.23
C ASP A 11 -48.90 -5.72 26.81
N LEU A 12 -49.72 -5.23 25.86
CA LEU A 12 -49.27 -4.87 24.52
C LEU A 12 -48.26 -3.72 24.53
N ILE A 13 -48.50 -2.68 25.35
CA ILE A 13 -47.58 -1.55 25.52
C ILE A 13 -46.25 -2.01 26.13
N LEU A 14 -46.28 -2.92 27.12
CA LEU A 14 -45.08 -3.50 27.73
C LEU A 14 -44.27 -4.32 26.73
N VAL A 15 -44.91 -5.16 25.92
CA VAL A 15 -44.24 -5.91 24.85
C VAL A 15 -43.62 -4.96 23.83
N PHE A 16 -44.36 -3.91 23.42
CA PHE A 16 -43.85 -2.93 22.47
C PHE A 16 -42.67 -2.12 23.04
N ALA A 17 -42.71 -1.76 24.33
CA ALA A 17 -41.63 -1.08 25.03
C ALA A 17 -40.40 -2.00 25.21
N VAL A 18 -40.58 -3.29 25.45
CA VAL A 18 -39.49 -4.28 25.50
C VAL A 18 -38.89 -4.50 24.11
N LEU A 19 -39.71 -4.55 23.06
CA LEU A 19 -39.23 -4.65 21.67
C LEU A 19 -38.48 -3.37 21.24
N LEU A 20 -38.96 -2.19 21.64
CA LEU A 20 -38.26 -0.92 21.41
C LEU A 20 -36.95 -0.81 22.20
N ASN A 21 -36.88 -1.38 23.42
CA ASN A 21 -35.63 -1.45 24.19
C ASN A 21 -34.68 -2.56 23.70
N ALA A 22 -35.19 -3.67 23.16
CA ALA A 22 -34.37 -4.69 22.50
C ALA A 22 -33.83 -4.18 21.14
N ALA A 23 -34.58 -3.30 20.48
CA ALA A 23 -34.15 -2.54 19.32
C ALA A 23 -33.30 -1.30 19.68
N ALA A 24 -33.01 -1.07 20.97
CA ALA A 24 -32.06 -0.04 21.39
C ALA A 24 -30.63 -0.48 21.02
N PHE A 25 -30.31 -0.25 19.75
CA PHE A 25 -28.99 -0.04 19.18
C PHE A 25 -27.87 -0.95 19.72
N SER A 26 -27.90 -2.24 19.35
CA SER A 26 -26.62 -2.81 18.95
C SER A 26 -26.20 -2.06 17.68
N ASN A 27 -25.32 -1.06 17.81
CA ASN A 27 -24.49 -0.63 16.69
C ASN A 27 -23.57 -1.80 16.35
N GLY A 28 -24.13 -2.85 15.74
CA GLY A 28 -23.36 -3.85 15.04
C GLY A 28 -22.71 -3.15 13.87
N GLY A 29 -21.44 -3.43 13.62
CA GLY A 29 -20.81 -2.96 12.39
C GLY A 29 -21.52 -3.52 11.15
N ILE A 30 -21.01 -3.12 10.00
CA ILE A 30 -21.48 -3.58 8.71
C ILE A 30 -20.62 -4.77 8.30
N THR A 31 -21.26 -5.92 8.07
CA THR A 31 -20.68 -7.00 7.27
C THR A 31 -21.26 -6.85 5.88
N SER A 32 -20.40 -6.63 4.88
CA SER A 32 -20.86 -6.45 3.51
C SER A 32 -21.65 -7.66 3.02
N SER A 33 -22.74 -7.41 2.29
CA SER A 33 -23.52 -8.48 1.64
C SER A 33 -22.87 -8.99 0.35
N TYR A 34 -21.81 -8.35 -0.12
CA TYR A 34 -21.10 -8.83 -1.29
C TYR A 34 -20.30 -10.09 -0.95
N VAL A 35 -20.39 -11.06 -1.85
CA VAL A 35 -19.62 -12.29 -1.79
C VAL A 35 -18.90 -12.44 -3.11
N ARG A 36 -17.56 -12.34 -3.08
CA ARG A 36 -16.73 -12.67 -4.24
C ARG A 36 -17.00 -14.12 -4.61
N LYS A 37 -17.08 -14.42 -5.91
CA LYS A 37 -17.04 -15.80 -6.37
C LYS A 37 -15.68 -16.39 -5.98
N VAL A 38 -15.68 -17.43 -5.16
CA VAL A 38 -14.44 -18.03 -4.65
C VAL A 38 -13.70 -18.68 -5.81
N GLU A 39 -12.69 -17.98 -6.31
CA GLU A 39 -11.74 -18.47 -7.29
C GLU A 39 -10.36 -18.44 -6.64
N ALA A 40 -9.61 -19.53 -6.86
CA ALA A 40 -8.26 -19.64 -6.36
C ALA A 40 -7.42 -18.50 -6.97
N SER A 41 -6.67 -17.81 -6.13
CA SER A 41 -5.68 -16.88 -6.66
C SER A 41 -4.56 -17.70 -7.30
N VAL A 42 -4.10 -17.27 -8.48
CA VAL A 42 -3.11 -18.03 -9.27
C VAL A 42 -1.91 -17.14 -9.50
N ASP A 43 -0.75 -17.60 -9.04
CA ASP A 43 0.51 -16.89 -9.27
C ASP A 43 0.81 -16.75 -10.77
N MET A 44 1.26 -15.55 -11.14
CA MET A 44 1.68 -15.27 -12.50
C MET A 44 2.93 -16.11 -12.85
N PRO A 45 3.07 -16.53 -14.12
CA PRO A 45 4.23 -17.29 -14.56
C PRO A 45 5.49 -16.39 -14.63
N PHE A 46 6.69 -16.98 -14.63
CA PHE A 46 7.95 -16.22 -14.69
C PHE A 46 8.09 -15.37 -15.95
N GLU A 47 7.42 -15.76 -17.02
CA GLU A 47 7.40 -15.06 -18.30
C GLU A 47 6.52 -13.79 -18.27
N ALA A 48 5.70 -13.59 -17.24
CA ALA A 48 4.82 -12.43 -17.14
C ALA A 48 5.59 -11.10 -16.98
N PHE A 49 6.70 -11.13 -16.24
CA PHE A 49 7.61 -9.99 -16.08
C PHE A 49 9.05 -10.45 -16.35
N PRO A 50 9.45 -10.51 -17.63
CA PRO A 50 10.77 -10.96 -18.02
C PRO A 50 11.84 -9.92 -17.59
N PRO A 51 13.12 -10.34 -17.47
CA PRO A 51 14.24 -9.43 -17.25
C PRO A 51 14.29 -8.27 -18.25
N SER A 52 14.81 -7.13 -17.81
CA SER A 52 15.02 -5.96 -18.67
C SER A 52 15.88 -6.30 -19.89
N SER A 53 15.49 -5.79 -21.06
CA SER A 53 16.26 -6.00 -22.29
C SER A 53 17.60 -5.25 -22.25
N GLY A 54 18.63 -5.85 -22.83
CA GLY A 54 19.97 -5.26 -22.90
C GLY A 54 20.98 -5.89 -21.93
N TYR A 55 22.26 -5.77 -22.27
CA TYR A 55 23.33 -6.37 -21.49
C TYR A 55 23.44 -5.72 -20.11
N ASN A 56 23.28 -6.53 -19.07
CA ASN A 56 23.34 -6.12 -17.66
C ASN A 56 22.39 -4.95 -17.32
N ALA A 57 21.26 -4.86 -18.02
CA ALA A 57 20.28 -3.80 -17.79
C ALA A 57 19.76 -3.85 -16.34
N PRO A 58 19.67 -2.70 -15.65
CA PRO A 58 19.03 -2.64 -14.36
C PRO A 58 17.57 -3.11 -14.40
N GLU A 59 17.18 -3.79 -13.34
CA GLU A 59 15.82 -4.27 -13.12
C GLU A 59 15.48 -4.21 -11.63
N GLN A 60 14.22 -4.47 -11.30
CA GLN A 60 13.68 -4.44 -9.95
C GLN A 60 13.91 -3.07 -9.29
N VAL A 61 13.79 -1.99 -10.08
CA VAL A 61 14.07 -0.63 -9.63
C VAL A 61 12.99 -0.18 -8.64
N HIS A 62 13.41 0.24 -7.46
CA HIS A 62 12.49 0.73 -6.43
C HIS A 62 13.09 1.90 -5.65
N ILE A 63 12.22 2.84 -5.26
CA ILE A 63 12.59 4.02 -4.47
C ILE A 63 11.84 4.07 -3.14
N THR A 64 12.50 4.61 -2.13
CA THR A 64 11.87 4.91 -0.84
C THR A 64 12.49 6.15 -0.19
N GLN A 65 11.78 6.74 0.77
CA GLN A 65 12.25 7.90 1.49
C GLN A 65 13.54 7.57 2.28
N GLY A 66 14.58 8.39 2.08
CA GLY A 66 15.94 8.13 2.60
C GLY A 66 16.32 8.90 3.87
N ASP A 67 15.48 9.82 4.33
CA ASP A 67 15.69 10.59 5.56
C ASP A 67 14.36 10.90 6.26
N ARG A 68 14.42 11.47 7.46
CA ARG A 68 13.21 11.77 8.24
C ARG A 68 12.34 12.88 7.65
N ASN A 69 12.91 13.73 6.80
CA ASN A 69 12.30 15.01 6.40
C ASN A 69 11.91 15.07 4.91
N GLY A 70 11.98 13.95 4.18
CA GLY A 70 11.63 13.90 2.76
C GLY A 70 12.64 14.59 1.82
N ARG A 71 13.87 14.84 2.28
CA ARG A 71 14.94 15.51 1.49
C ARG A 71 15.97 14.53 0.94
N SER A 72 15.70 13.24 1.09
CA SER A 72 16.54 12.15 0.62
C SER A 72 15.68 11.04 0.05
N VAL A 73 16.18 10.38 -0.98
CA VAL A 73 15.59 9.18 -1.57
C VAL A 73 16.66 8.10 -1.66
N ILE A 74 16.32 6.87 -1.29
CA ILE A 74 17.12 5.68 -1.56
C ILE A 74 16.62 5.10 -2.87
N VAL A 75 17.52 4.97 -3.83
CA VAL A 75 17.27 4.32 -5.12
C VAL A 75 17.96 2.96 -5.08
N SER A 76 17.19 1.92 -5.37
CA SER A 76 17.66 0.54 -5.35
C SER A 76 17.37 -0.14 -6.68
N TRP A 77 18.24 -1.04 -7.11
CA TRP A 77 18.06 -1.83 -8.33
C TRP A 77 18.94 -3.08 -8.31
N VAL A 78 18.67 -4.02 -9.21
CA VAL A 78 19.46 -5.23 -9.41
C VAL A 78 20.12 -5.19 -10.79
N THR A 79 21.37 -5.64 -10.89
CA THR A 79 22.01 -5.97 -12.17
C THR A 79 22.34 -7.47 -12.23
N PRO A 80 21.97 -8.19 -13.30
CA PRO A 80 22.04 -9.66 -13.30
C PRO A 80 23.44 -10.24 -13.57
N LEU A 81 24.36 -9.49 -14.21
CA LEU A 81 25.61 -10.03 -14.77
C LEU A 81 26.89 -9.40 -14.19
N GLU A 82 26.95 -8.08 -14.02
CA GLU A 82 28.14 -7.36 -13.57
C GLU A 82 27.83 -6.38 -12.43
N ARG A 83 28.72 -6.34 -11.41
CA ARG A 83 28.59 -5.50 -10.20
C ARG A 83 28.66 -3.98 -10.44
N HIS A 84 29.12 -3.56 -11.61
CA HIS A 84 29.41 -2.15 -11.89
C HIS A 84 28.82 -1.73 -13.24
N PRO A 85 28.44 -0.45 -13.41
CA PRO A 85 28.55 0.65 -12.44
C PRO A 85 27.49 0.62 -11.33
N SER A 86 27.80 1.23 -10.18
CA SER A 86 26.85 1.44 -9.07
C SER A 86 26.65 2.93 -8.83
N VAL A 87 26.01 3.59 -9.79
CA VAL A 87 25.88 5.05 -9.80
C VAL A 87 24.51 5.45 -10.33
N VAL A 88 23.86 6.37 -9.61
CA VAL A 88 22.66 7.04 -10.07
C VAL A 88 23.02 8.43 -10.56
N LYS A 89 22.62 8.76 -11.80
CA LYS A 89 22.68 10.14 -12.32
C LYS A 89 21.32 10.80 -12.16
N PHE A 90 21.31 12.02 -11.64
CA PHE A 90 20.08 12.77 -11.37
C PHE A 90 20.26 14.28 -11.55
N TRP A 91 19.16 14.99 -11.76
CA TRP A 91 19.09 16.44 -11.89
C TRP A 91 17.70 16.94 -11.49
N VAL A 92 17.57 18.23 -11.21
CA VAL A 92 16.27 18.89 -10.95
C VAL A 92 15.50 19.00 -12.27
N ALA A 93 14.23 18.60 -12.30
CA ALA A 93 13.41 18.53 -13.50
C ALA A 93 13.32 19.88 -14.23
N ASP A 94 12.99 20.96 -13.51
CA ASP A 94 12.86 22.33 -14.07
C ASP A 94 14.18 23.12 -14.10
N GLY A 95 15.32 22.42 -13.99
CA GLY A 95 16.65 23.01 -13.89
C GLY A 95 17.48 22.90 -15.17
N ASP A 96 18.68 23.51 -15.13
CA ASP A 96 19.66 23.36 -16.21
C ASP A 96 20.15 21.89 -16.34
N HIS A 97 19.66 21.20 -17.38
CA HIS A 97 20.03 19.81 -17.69
C HIS A 97 21.52 19.60 -18.01
N LYS A 98 22.32 20.66 -18.11
CA LYS A 98 23.78 20.57 -18.30
C LYS A 98 24.50 20.10 -17.03
N HIS A 99 23.90 20.28 -15.85
CA HIS A 99 24.51 19.94 -14.57
C HIS A 99 23.89 18.68 -13.96
N LYS A 100 24.44 17.52 -14.33
CA LYS A 100 24.01 16.22 -13.79
C LYS A 100 24.80 15.88 -12.52
N HIS A 101 24.08 15.55 -11.46
CA HIS A 101 24.65 15.04 -10.21
C HIS A 101 24.82 13.52 -10.27
N LYS A 102 25.67 12.99 -9.38
CA LYS A 102 25.90 11.56 -9.23
C LYS A 102 25.77 11.17 -7.76
N ALA A 103 25.05 10.08 -7.50
CA ALA A 103 25.07 9.38 -6.22
C ALA A 103 25.69 8.00 -6.43
N HIS A 104 26.73 7.69 -5.66
CA HIS A 104 27.38 6.38 -5.71
C HIS A 104 26.68 5.43 -4.74
N GLY A 105 26.38 4.23 -5.22
CA GLY A 105 25.69 3.21 -4.47
C GLY A 105 26.62 2.15 -3.88
N ILE A 106 26.18 1.52 -2.80
CA ILE A 106 26.78 0.32 -2.24
C ILE A 106 26.19 -0.88 -2.99
N VAL A 107 27.03 -1.89 -3.25
CA VAL A 107 26.61 -3.11 -3.95
C VAL A 107 26.77 -4.32 -3.06
N THR A 108 25.71 -5.09 -2.91
CA THR A 108 25.62 -6.34 -2.16
C THR A 108 25.13 -7.48 -3.07
N SER A 109 25.19 -8.70 -2.57
CA SER A 109 24.63 -9.90 -3.18
C SER A 109 24.46 -10.94 -2.08
N TYR A 110 23.52 -11.85 -2.21
CA TYR A 110 23.30 -12.92 -1.24
C TYR A 110 23.14 -14.28 -1.91
N ARG A 111 23.19 -15.32 -1.08
CA ARG A 111 22.89 -16.70 -1.44
C ARG A 111 21.85 -17.22 -0.47
N TYR A 112 20.91 -18.00 -0.99
CA TYR A 112 19.86 -18.64 -0.20
C TYR A 112 19.62 -20.03 -0.77
N TYR A 113 19.93 -21.09 0.00
CA TYR A 113 20.04 -22.46 -0.52
C TYR A 113 20.88 -22.54 -1.81
N ASN A 114 20.25 -22.93 -2.92
CA ASN A 114 20.86 -23.06 -4.25
C ASN A 114 20.71 -21.78 -5.11
N TYR A 115 20.01 -20.76 -4.60
CA TYR A 115 19.85 -19.47 -5.25
C TYR A 115 21.04 -18.55 -4.95
N THR A 116 21.44 -17.78 -5.96
CA THR A 116 22.41 -16.68 -5.83
C THR A 116 21.79 -15.47 -6.51
N SER A 117 21.70 -14.36 -5.80
CA SER A 117 21.11 -13.13 -6.33
C SER A 117 21.97 -12.53 -7.43
N GLY A 118 21.37 -11.64 -8.22
CA GLY A 118 22.12 -10.61 -8.94
C GLY A 118 22.87 -9.67 -7.99
N TYR A 119 23.47 -8.63 -8.54
CA TYR A 119 24.11 -7.58 -7.75
C TYR A 119 23.06 -6.53 -7.37
N ILE A 120 22.85 -6.36 -6.08
CA ILE A 120 21.85 -5.46 -5.52
C ILE A 120 22.54 -4.14 -5.17
N HIS A 121 22.01 -3.05 -5.68
CA HIS A 121 22.57 -1.71 -5.54
C HIS A 121 21.67 -0.85 -4.67
N HIS A 122 22.26 -0.03 -3.82
CA HIS A 122 21.55 1.00 -3.06
C HIS A 122 22.32 2.32 -3.11
N ALA A 123 21.74 3.35 -3.68
CA ALA A 123 22.31 4.70 -3.73
C ALA A 123 21.38 5.69 -3.02
N THR A 124 21.93 6.47 -2.08
CA THR A 124 21.16 7.51 -1.39
C THR A 124 21.40 8.86 -2.03
N ILE A 125 20.37 9.42 -2.66
CA ILE A 125 20.34 10.81 -3.11
C ILE A 125 19.95 11.68 -1.91
N LYS A 126 20.75 12.72 -1.61
CA LYS A 126 20.57 13.59 -0.44
C LYS A 126 20.43 15.05 -0.85
N LYS A 127 19.95 15.87 0.08
CA LYS A 127 19.85 17.34 -0.04
C LYS A 127 18.93 17.80 -1.16
N LEU A 128 17.86 17.06 -1.41
CA LEU A 128 16.80 17.47 -2.32
C LEU A 128 16.14 18.75 -1.80
N LYS A 129 15.75 19.64 -2.72
CA LYS A 129 15.10 20.93 -2.41
C LYS A 129 13.59 20.79 -2.25
N SER A 130 12.98 19.93 -3.07
CA SER A 130 11.67 19.28 -3.00
C SER A 130 11.64 18.23 -4.12
N ALA A 131 10.69 17.28 -4.09
CA ALA A 131 10.78 15.96 -4.73
C ALA A 131 10.71 15.92 -6.28
N HIS A 132 11.75 16.43 -6.96
CA HIS A 132 11.96 16.15 -8.39
C HIS A 132 13.22 15.30 -8.57
N ILE A 133 13.08 14.07 -9.07
CA ILE A 133 14.21 13.21 -9.43
C ILE A 133 13.90 12.52 -10.76
N ASN A 134 14.69 12.83 -11.79
CA ASN A 134 14.77 12.01 -13.00
C ASN A 134 15.96 11.04 -12.85
N LEU A 135 15.71 9.74 -12.93
CA LEU A 135 16.71 8.68 -12.82
C LEU A 135 17.08 8.17 -14.21
N VAL A 136 18.38 8.10 -14.52
CA VAL A 136 18.89 7.37 -15.70
C VAL A 136 20.07 6.50 -15.26
N SER A 137 19.98 5.20 -15.50
CA SER A 137 21.08 4.25 -15.39
C SER A 137 21.81 4.09 -16.72
N GLU A 138 23.15 4.06 -16.72
CA GLU A 138 23.92 3.75 -17.93
C GLU A 138 23.90 2.25 -18.24
N PRO A 139 23.78 1.84 -19.51
CA PRO A 139 24.21 0.51 -19.93
C PRO A 139 25.73 0.37 -19.73
N SER A 140 26.18 -0.84 -19.39
CA SER A 140 27.61 -1.13 -19.20
C SER A 140 28.43 -0.71 -20.44
N THR A 141 29.62 -0.18 -20.22
CA THR A 141 30.48 0.46 -21.24
C THR A 141 31.16 -0.53 -22.21
N ARG A 142 30.44 -1.50 -22.78
CA ARG A 142 30.94 -2.29 -23.92
C ARG A 142 30.11 -1.94 -25.16
N PRO A 143 30.75 -1.66 -26.31
CA PRO A 143 30.03 -1.33 -27.53
C PRO A 143 29.32 -2.58 -28.02
N VAL A 144 28.03 -2.69 -27.75
CA VAL A 144 27.14 -3.53 -28.54
C VAL A 144 26.50 -2.56 -29.54
N GLU A 145 27.02 -2.59 -30.77
CA GLU A 145 26.37 -1.97 -31.92
C GLU A 145 25.05 -2.71 -32.17
N GLU A 146 23.98 -2.33 -31.46
CA GLU A 146 22.61 -2.55 -31.91
C GLU A 146 21.71 -1.48 -31.30
N HIS A 147 21.31 -0.52 -32.13
CA HIS A 147 20.28 0.47 -31.81
C HIS A 147 18.95 -0.25 -31.59
N ILE A 148 18.54 -0.36 -30.32
CA ILE A 148 17.13 -0.47 -29.95
C ILE A 148 16.83 0.78 -29.13
N GLU A 149 16.42 1.84 -29.82
CA GLU A 149 15.76 2.99 -29.17
C GLU A 149 14.38 2.50 -28.69
N ASP A 150 14.30 2.00 -27.46
CA ASP A 150 13.02 1.79 -26.80
C ASP A 150 12.45 3.15 -26.37
N THR A 151 11.84 3.84 -27.33
CA THR A 151 11.18 5.14 -27.16
C THR A 151 9.97 5.08 -26.22
N SER A 152 9.47 3.88 -25.86
CA SER A 152 8.27 3.72 -25.02
C SER A 152 8.50 4.16 -23.57
N MET A 153 9.66 3.85 -23.01
CA MET A 153 10.03 4.21 -21.64
C MET A 153 10.29 5.72 -21.50
N LEU A 154 10.97 6.33 -22.49
CA LEU A 154 11.18 7.77 -22.58
C LEU A 154 9.87 8.55 -22.73
N GLN A 155 8.91 8.00 -23.47
CA GLN A 155 7.59 8.61 -23.68
C GLN A 155 6.69 8.46 -22.45
N ALA A 156 6.79 7.34 -21.72
CA ALA A 156 6.15 7.15 -20.41
C ALA A 156 6.73 8.11 -19.35
N ILE A 157 8.05 8.25 -19.27
CA ILE A 157 8.75 9.20 -18.40
C ILE A 157 8.34 10.64 -18.73
N ASN A 158 8.27 11.00 -20.01
CA ASN A 158 7.84 12.34 -20.43
C ASN A 158 6.37 12.61 -20.06
N ASN A 159 5.46 11.65 -20.21
CA ASN A 159 4.05 11.80 -19.82
C ASN A 159 3.86 11.89 -18.30
N LEU A 160 4.63 11.12 -17.52
CA LEU A 160 4.66 11.22 -16.06
C LEU A 160 5.24 12.56 -15.60
N THR A 161 6.33 13.01 -16.22
CA THR A 161 6.96 14.31 -15.93
C THR A 161 5.98 15.46 -16.17
N GLN A 162 5.22 15.44 -17.26
CA GLN A 162 4.19 16.45 -17.55
C GLN A 162 3.03 16.44 -16.53
N LYS A 163 2.61 15.25 -16.07
CA LYS A 163 1.58 15.10 -15.03
C LYS A 163 2.08 15.55 -13.65
N LEU A 164 3.34 15.26 -13.31
CA LEU A 164 3.99 15.68 -12.07
C LEU A 164 4.17 17.21 -12.04
N MET A 165 4.60 17.82 -13.15
CA MET A 165 4.72 19.28 -13.28
C MET A 165 3.39 20.02 -13.08
N ALA A 166 2.27 19.46 -13.56
CA ALA A 166 0.94 20.04 -13.33
C ALA A 166 0.46 19.90 -11.86
N LEU A 167 0.99 18.93 -11.12
CA LEU A 167 0.73 18.72 -9.70
C LEU A 167 1.61 19.64 -8.85
N GLU A 168 2.88 19.78 -9.22
CA GLU A 168 3.90 20.60 -8.55
C GLU A 168 3.62 22.09 -8.68
N ALA A 169 3.18 22.58 -9.83
CA ALA A 169 2.75 23.98 -9.99
C ALA A 169 1.59 24.36 -9.03
N LYS A 170 0.74 23.39 -8.67
CA LYS A 170 -0.31 23.59 -7.65
C LYS A 170 0.24 23.55 -6.23
N MET A 171 1.31 22.78 -5.98
CA MET A 171 1.97 22.69 -4.67
C MET A 171 2.89 23.88 -4.39
N ASP A 172 3.65 24.35 -5.37
CA ASP A 172 4.61 25.47 -5.25
C ASP A 172 3.91 26.80 -4.97
N SER A 173 2.73 27.05 -5.58
CA SER A 173 1.93 28.24 -5.26
C SER A 173 1.46 28.28 -3.79
N LYS A 174 1.43 27.13 -3.11
CA LYS A 174 1.16 27.01 -1.66
C LYS A 174 2.44 27.07 -0.83
N PHE A 175 3.60 26.71 -1.39
CA PHE A 175 4.88 26.63 -0.68
C PHE A 175 5.52 27.99 -0.39
N ASP A 176 5.34 28.97 -1.27
CA ASP A 176 5.80 30.34 -1.01
C ASP A 176 5.05 31.00 0.17
N GLU A 177 3.85 30.54 0.48
CA GLU A 177 3.08 30.96 1.68
C GLU A 177 3.63 30.32 2.98
N MET A 178 4.30 29.16 2.89
CA MET A 178 4.76 28.34 4.02
C MET A 178 6.12 28.74 4.61
N SER A 179 6.94 29.55 3.90
CA SER A 179 8.32 29.85 4.35
C SER A 179 8.42 30.88 5.50
N GLY A 180 7.31 31.46 5.95
CA GLY A 180 7.29 32.59 6.88
C GLY A 180 6.99 32.30 8.36
N SER A 181 6.53 31.12 8.77
CA SER A 181 6.18 30.88 10.18
C SER A 181 6.44 29.44 10.61
N GLY A 182 7.20 29.25 11.70
CA GLY A 182 7.58 27.95 12.27
C GLY A 182 6.43 27.13 12.84
N LYS A 183 5.44 26.79 12.01
CA LYS A 183 4.36 25.84 12.28
C LYS A 183 4.49 24.69 11.27
N TRP A 184 4.47 23.46 11.76
CA TRP A 184 4.38 22.28 10.91
C TRP A 184 3.00 22.27 10.24
N GLU A 185 2.92 22.69 8.98
CA GLU A 185 1.70 22.59 8.18
C GLU A 185 1.64 21.22 7.50
N TYR A 186 0.51 20.53 7.71
CA TYR A 186 0.21 19.26 7.04
C TYR A 186 -0.19 19.56 5.59
N SER A 187 0.62 19.12 4.63
CA SER A 187 0.27 19.22 3.21
C SER A 187 -0.82 18.20 2.86
N GLU A 188 -1.63 18.53 1.86
CA GLU A 188 -2.49 17.53 1.22
C GLU A 188 -1.63 16.39 0.68
N GLY A 189 -2.02 15.14 0.94
CA GLY A 189 -1.24 13.96 0.59
C GLY A 189 -2.12 12.74 0.40
N HIS A 190 -1.91 11.99 -0.66
CA HIS A 190 -2.66 10.77 -0.96
C HIS A 190 -1.75 9.57 -0.78
N HIS A 191 -1.98 8.82 0.30
CA HIS A 191 -1.21 7.62 0.62
C HIS A 191 -2.05 6.39 0.30
N PHE A 192 -1.45 5.48 -0.42
CA PHE A 192 -2.01 4.18 -0.69
C PHE A 192 -1.60 3.21 0.42
N HIS A 193 -2.53 2.35 0.83
CA HIS A 193 -2.29 1.32 1.83
C HIS A 193 -2.58 -0.04 1.22
N GLU A 194 -1.60 -0.92 1.30
CA GLU A 194 -1.67 -2.29 0.78
C GLU A 194 -0.77 -3.19 1.63
N GLY A 195 -1.15 -4.43 1.82
CA GLY A 195 -0.35 -5.50 2.39
C GLY A 195 -0.69 -6.80 1.70
N ASP A 196 0.13 -7.82 1.90
CA ASP A 196 -0.19 -9.18 1.48
C ASP A 196 -0.42 -9.28 -0.04
N LEU A 197 0.43 -8.60 -0.82
CA LEU A 197 0.23 -8.43 -2.26
C LEU A 197 0.47 -9.74 -3.01
N GLY A 198 1.62 -10.38 -2.82
CA GLY A 198 2.03 -11.53 -3.63
C GLY A 198 2.23 -11.17 -5.11
N GLN A 199 2.09 -12.16 -5.98
CA GLN A 199 2.38 -12.03 -7.42
C GLN A 199 1.39 -12.82 -8.28
N THR A 200 0.12 -12.79 -7.91
CA THR A 200 -0.99 -13.44 -8.61
C THR A 200 -1.63 -12.51 -9.64
N TYR A 201 -2.55 -13.04 -10.44
CA TYR A 201 -3.40 -12.20 -11.28
C TYR A 201 -4.26 -11.22 -10.46
N ASP A 202 -4.71 -11.61 -9.26
CA ASP A 202 -5.42 -10.71 -8.35
C ASP A 202 -4.46 -9.61 -7.85
N SER A 203 -3.21 -9.94 -7.51
CA SER A 203 -2.18 -8.94 -7.15
C SER A 203 -1.96 -7.92 -8.25
N ASN A 204 -1.86 -8.38 -9.51
CA ASN A 204 -1.73 -7.48 -10.65
C ASN A 204 -2.96 -6.60 -10.83
N GLN A 205 -4.16 -7.15 -10.61
CA GLN A 205 -5.38 -6.36 -10.64
C GLN A 205 -5.38 -5.28 -9.55
N THR A 206 -5.01 -5.61 -8.30
CA THR A 206 -4.93 -4.63 -7.21
C THR A 206 -3.96 -3.50 -7.52
N LEU A 207 -2.77 -3.85 -8.03
CA LEU A 207 -1.75 -2.86 -8.39
C LEU A 207 -2.15 -2.00 -9.59
N GLU A 208 -2.78 -2.58 -10.63
CA GLU A 208 -3.32 -1.80 -11.74
C GLU A 208 -4.48 -0.91 -11.28
N HIS A 209 -5.32 -1.42 -10.37
CA HIS A 209 -6.43 -0.66 -9.79
C HIS A 209 -5.88 0.59 -9.08
N TYR A 210 -4.80 0.41 -8.32
CA TYR A 210 -4.10 1.51 -7.69
C TYR A 210 -3.53 2.51 -8.68
N MET A 211 -2.75 2.01 -9.65
CA MET A 211 -2.03 2.85 -10.60
C MET A 211 -2.95 3.60 -11.56
N SER A 212 -4.19 3.14 -11.73
CA SER A 212 -5.25 3.86 -12.46
C SER A 212 -5.60 5.19 -11.77
N ASN A 213 -5.40 5.28 -10.44
CA ASN A 213 -5.69 6.48 -9.67
C ASN A 213 -4.54 7.49 -9.75
N PRO A 214 -4.73 8.64 -10.42
CA PRO A 214 -3.66 9.61 -10.63
C PRO A 214 -3.24 10.37 -9.37
N LYS A 215 -3.95 10.17 -8.25
CA LYS A 215 -3.70 10.92 -7.02
C LYS A 215 -2.66 10.27 -6.13
N GLY A 216 -2.41 8.96 -6.22
CA GLY A 216 -1.48 8.24 -5.35
C GLY A 216 -0.06 8.82 -5.43
N GLN A 217 0.53 9.18 -4.28
CA GLN A 217 1.84 9.81 -4.20
C GLN A 217 2.89 8.94 -3.51
N ALA A 218 2.46 8.06 -2.61
CA ALA A 218 3.30 7.11 -1.92
C ALA A 218 2.46 5.91 -1.44
N VAL A 219 3.12 4.78 -1.29
CA VAL A 219 2.55 3.52 -0.80
C VAL A 219 3.07 3.24 0.61
N LEU A 220 2.17 2.97 1.53
CA LEU A 220 2.45 2.37 2.83
C LEU A 220 2.19 0.87 2.70
N PHE A 221 3.26 0.08 2.64
CA PHE A 221 3.19 -1.36 2.41
C PHE A 221 3.27 -2.12 3.74
N ALA A 222 2.22 -2.86 4.10
CA ALA A 222 2.00 -3.42 5.42
C ALA A 222 2.65 -4.80 5.66
N GLY A 223 3.51 -5.26 4.75
CA GLY A 223 4.23 -6.53 4.85
C GLY A 223 3.67 -7.61 3.92
N ASP A 224 4.33 -8.77 3.92
CA ASP A 224 4.04 -9.93 3.09
C ASP A 224 4.06 -9.57 1.59
N LEU A 225 5.27 -9.41 1.08
CA LEU A 225 5.55 -8.87 -0.25
C LEU A 225 5.37 -9.95 -1.32
N SER A 226 6.31 -10.89 -1.41
CA SER A 226 6.45 -11.77 -2.57
C SER A 226 5.82 -13.14 -2.41
N TYR A 227 5.64 -13.62 -1.17
CA TYR A 227 5.27 -15.00 -0.85
C TYR A 227 6.22 -16.04 -1.48
N ALA A 228 7.50 -15.69 -1.65
CA ALA A 228 8.50 -16.61 -2.19
C ALA A 228 8.71 -17.86 -1.31
N ASP A 229 8.48 -17.74 0.00
CA ASP A 229 8.53 -18.81 0.99
C ASP A 229 7.39 -19.84 0.86
N HIS A 230 6.34 -19.55 0.09
CA HIS A 230 5.32 -20.52 -0.29
C HIS A 230 5.87 -21.63 -1.22
N TYR A 231 7.04 -21.40 -1.83
CA TYR A 231 7.66 -22.30 -2.80
C TYR A 231 8.76 -23.17 -2.17
N PRO A 232 9.03 -24.37 -2.74
CA PRO A 232 10.10 -25.23 -2.24
C PRO A 232 11.45 -24.51 -2.11
N ASN A 233 12.05 -24.57 -0.91
CA ASN A 233 13.30 -23.89 -0.53
C ASN A 233 13.25 -22.35 -0.56
N ASN A 234 12.06 -21.77 -0.41
CA ASN A 234 11.76 -20.35 -0.59
C ASN A 234 12.36 -19.86 -1.91
N ASP A 235 11.79 -20.30 -3.03
CA ASP A 235 12.36 -20.06 -4.36
C ASP A 235 12.54 -18.55 -4.63
N ASN A 236 13.74 -18.03 -4.36
CA ASN A 236 14.03 -16.59 -4.39
C ASN A 236 13.95 -15.99 -5.81
N ARG A 237 13.80 -16.82 -6.86
CA ARG A 237 13.39 -16.33 -8.19
C ARG A 237 12.03 -15.63 -8.15
N ARG A 238 11.17 -15.97 -7.18
CA ARG A 238 9.89 -15.30 -6.91
C ARG A 238 10.07 -13.89 -6.35
N TRP A 239 11.15 -13.61 -5.62
CA TRP A 239 11.53 -12.23 -5.27
C TRP A 239 11.93 -11.44 -6.52
N ASP A 240 12.71 -12.04 -7.42
CA ASP A 240 13.10 -11.40 -8.67
C ASP A 240 11.89 -11.07 -9.57
N LEU A 241 10.95 -12.03 -9.69
CA LEU A 241 9.69 -11.83 -10.43
C LEU A 241 8.85 -10.71 -9.79
N TRP A 242 8.68 -10.74 -8.47
CA TRP A 242 7.93 -9.72 -7.75
C TRP A 242 8.53 -8.32 -7.90
N GLY A 243 9.86 -8.21 -7.80
CA GLY A 243 10.57 -6.94 -7.99
C GLY A 243 10.33 -6.34 -9.38
N ARG A 244 10.34 -7.16 -10.44
CA ARG A 244 10.01 -6.72 -11.82
C ARG A 244 8.53 -6.38 -11.99
N PHE A 245 7.66 -7.13 -11.32
CA PHE A 245 6.21 -6.87 -11.31
C PHE A 245 5.87 -5.49 -10.72
N VAL A 246 6.43 -5.14 -9.55
CA VAL A 246 6.10 -3.88 -8.87
C VAL A 246 6.93 -2.69 -9.34
N GLU A 247 7.96 -2.89 -10.17
CA GLU A 247 8.83 -1.82 -10.70
C GLU A 247 8.02 -0.69 -11.37
N LYS A 248 6.95 -1.05 -12.10
CA LYS A 248 6.04 -0.11 -12.76
C LYS A 248 5.42 0.94 -11.82
N SER A 249 5.38 0.66 -10.51
CA SER A 249 4.97 1.59 -9.46
C SER A 249 6.17 2.08 -8.64
N THR A 250 6.95 1.15 -8.08
CA THR A 250 8.02 1.42 -7.13
C THR A 250 9.19 2.22 -7.69
N ALA A 251 9.39 2.26 -9.01
CA ALA A 251 10.42 3.11 -9.63
C ALA A 251 10.05 4.59 -9.66
N TYR A 252 8.75 4.91 -9.54
CA TYR A 252 8.20 6.26 -9.78
C TYR A 252 7.61 6.91 -8.54
N GLN A 253 7.32 6.14 -7.50
CA GLN A 253 6.79 6.64 -6.24
C GLN A 253 7.36 5.86 -5.06
N SER A 254 7.44 6.51 -3.90
CA SER A 254 8.02 5.89 -2.71
C SER A 254 7.07 4.85 -2.13
N TRP A 255 7.57 3.63 -1.99
CA TRP A 255 6.95 2.61 -1.15
C TRP A 255 7.66 2.59 0.20
N ILE A 256 6.90 2.60 1.28
CA ILE A 256 7.38 2.52 2.67
C ILE A 256 7.14 1.11 3.16
N TRP A 257 8.23 0.42 3.45
CA TRP A 257 8.24 -1.03 3.67
C TRP A 257 8.02 -1.40 5.14
N THR A 258 7.12 -2.35 5.36
CA THR A 258 6.99 -3.10 6.63
C THR A 258 7.34 -4.56 6.36
N ALA A 259 7.92 -5.26 7.34
CA ALA A 259 8.17 -6.70 7.23
C ALA A 259 6.98 -7.48 7.82
N GLY A 260 6.41 -8.39 7.03
CA GLY A 260 5.42 -9.36 7.48
C GLY A 260 6.07 -10.68 7.90
N ASN A 261 5.27 -11.73 8.11
CA ASN A 261 5.81 -13.04 8.47
C ASN A 261 6.42 -13.78 7.28
N HIS A 262 5.96 -13.54 6.06
CA HIS A 262 6.54 -14.13 4.84
C HIS A 262 7.94 -13.57 4.53
N GLU A 263 8.33 -12.44 5.12
CA GLU A 263 9.70 -11.89 5.05
C GLU A 263 10.65 -12.46 6.11
N LEU A 264 10.17 -13.27 7.05
CA LEU A 264 11.06 -13.94 8.00
C LEU A 264 11.92 -15.00 7.29
N ASP A 265 11.48 -15.48 6.12
CA ASP A 265 12.11 -16.57 5.38
C ASP A 265 12.43 -17.76 6.30
N PHE A 266 11.47 -18.07 7.18
CA PHE A 266 11.66 -19.05 8.23
C PHE A 266 11.62 -20.48 7.68
N SER A 267 12.73 -21.20 7.79
CA SER A 267 12.83 -22.62 7.43
C SER A 267 12.98 -23.49 8.69
N PRO A 268 11.98 -24.33 9.04
CA PRO A 268 11.87 -25.01 10.34
C PRO A 268 12.93 -26.08 10.65
N GLU A 269 13.92 -26.30 9.78
CA GLU A 269 15.10 -27.14 10.08
C GLU A 269 16.08 -26.45 11.06
N ILE A 270 15.79 -25.22 11.49
CA ILE A 270 16.49 -24.46 12.52
C ILE A 270 15.45 -23.88 13.51
N GLU A 271 15.65 -24.19 14.79
CA GLU A 271 14.64 -24.22 15.86
C GLU A 271 13.98 -22.87 16.30
N ARG A 272 12.67 -22.95 16.60
CA ARG A 272 11.85 -22.40 17.73
C ARG A 272 10.87 -21.20 17.61
N VAL A 273 9.69 -21.47 18.19
CA VAL A 273 8.75 -20.72 19.10
C VAL A 273 8.43 -19.24 18.83
N SER A 274 7.18 -19.00 18.44
CA SER A 274 6.50 -17.69 18.53
C SER A 274 5.61 -17.60 19.78
N ASN A 275 5.71 -16.47 20.49
CA ASN A 275 4.91 -16.11 21.66
C ASN A 275 3.89 -15.02 21.31
N VAL A 276 2.91 -15.32 20.46
CA VAL A 276 1.74 -14.44 20.27
C VAL A 276 0.83 -14.56 21.48
N ARG A 277 1.12 -13.78 22.54
CA ARG A 277 0.36 -13.77 23.79
C ARG A 277 -0.98 -13.03 23.68
N TYR A 278 -1.19 -12.26 22.62
CA TYR A 278 -2.36 -11.41 22.42
C TYR A 278 -3.18 -11.87 21.22
N ASN A 279 -4.01 -12.88 21.43
CA ASN A 279 -5.07 -13.21 20.51
C ASN A 279 -6.36 -12.54 21.00
N ILE A 280 -6.80 -11.45 20.39
CA ILE A 280 -8.04 -10.75 20.80
C ILE A 280 -9.31 -11.62 20.66
N THR A 281 -9.23 -12.74 19.93
CA THR A 281 -10.33 -13.71 19.80
C THR A 281 -10.34 -14.75 20.93
N ASN A 282 -9.30 -14.85 21.76
CA ASN A 282 -9.25 -15.80 22.87
C ASN A 282 -10.16 -15.42 24.06
N GLY A 283 -10.79 -14.25 24.00
CA GLY A 283 -11.72 -13.76 25.02
C GLY A 283 -11.06 -13.26 26.32
N LEU A 284 -9.72 -13.24 26.41
CA LEU A 284 -9.00 -12.76 27.59
C LEU A 284 -8.94 -11.23 27.69
N CYS A 285 -9.16 -10.52 26.57
CA CYS A 285 -9.25 -9.07 26.52
C CYS A 285 -10.17 -8.64 25.36
N THR A 286 -11.00 -7.62 25.58
CA THR A 286 -11.85 -7.02 24.54
C THR A 286 -11.39 -5.58 24.28
N PRO A 287 -11.30 -5.12 23.01
CA PRO A 287 -11.00 -3.73 22.71
C PRO A 287 -11.94 -2.77 23.44
N VAL A 288 -11.37 -1.72 24.04
CA VAL A 288 -12.11 -0.69 24.77
C VAL A 288 -12.21 0.55 23.89
N LYS A 289 -13.44 1.04 23.67
CA LYS A 289 -13.66 2.32 22.99
C LYS A 289 -13.10 3.47 23.84
N GLY A 290 -12.33 4.35 23.21
CA GLY A 290 -11.83 5.56 23.85
C GLY A 290 -11.59 6.64 22.81
N ALA A 291 -11.89 7.90 23.15
CA ALA A 291 -11.74 9.03 22.22
C ALA A 291 -10.29 9.23 21.75
N SER A 292 -9.31 8.72 22.50
CA SER A 292 -7.88 8.72 22.17
C SER A 292 -7.40 7.43 21.50
N ALA A 293 -8.25 6.40 21.38
CA ALA A 293 -7.89 5.16 20.71
C ALA A 293 -7.81 5.38 19.20
N PRO A 294 -6.86 4.74 18.50
CA PRO A 294 -6.82 4.79 17.05
C PRO A 294 -7.95 3.95 16.44
N VAL A 295 -8.25 4.22 15.17
CA VAL A 295 -9.01 3.28 14.34
C VAL A 295 -8.03 2.25 13.78
N TYR A 296 -8.41 0.98 13.87
CA TYR A 296 -7.64 -0.13 13.34
C TYR A 296 -8.25 -0.55 12.00
N ILE A 297 -7.42 -0.55 10.95
CA ILE A 297 -7.77 -1.01 9.61
C ILE A 297 -6.85 -2.21 9.31
N THR A 298 -7.45 -3.31 8.88
CA THR A 298 -6.73 -4.44 8.29
C THR A 298 -6.84 -4.30 6.77
N ILE A 299 -5.70 -4.32 6.06
CA ILE A 299 -5.62 -4.11 4.61
C ILE A 299 -4.66 -5.13 3.96
N GLY A 300 -4.73 -6.37 4.42
CA GLY A 300 -3.96 -7.52 3.92
C GLY A 300 -4.68 -8.28 2.81
N ASP A 301 -5.42 -7.55 1.97
CA ASP A 301 -6.26 -8.06 0.89
C ASP A 301 -5.67 -7.76 -0.50
N GLY A 302 -4.34 -7.66 -0.59
CA GLY A 302 -3.63 -7.30 -1.81
C GLY A 302 -3.73 -8.32 -2.95
N GLY A 303 -4.06 -9.58 -2.67
CA GLY A 303 -4.28 -10.60 -3.72
C GLY A 303 -3.33 -11.79 -3.68
N ASN A 304 -2.65 -12.05 -2.57
CA ASN A 304 -1.68 -13.15 -2.49
C ASN A 304 -2.23 -14.56 -2.79
N ILE A 305 -1.30 -15.49 -2.93
CA ILE A 305 -1.54 -16.89 -3.31
C ILE A 305 -2.35 -17.69 -2.27
N GLU A 306 -2.38 -17.29 -1.00
CA GLU A 306 -3.14 -17.98 0.05
C GLU A 306 -4.65 -17.77 -0.09
N GLY A 307 -5.05 -16.73 -0.82
CA GLY A 307 -6.45 -16.41 -1.08
C GLY A 307 -7.10 -15.59 0.04
N LEU A 308 -8.42 -15.44 -0.05
CA LEU A 308 -9.18 -14.62 0.90
C LEU A 308 -9.50 -15.37 2.20
N ALA A 309 -9.29 -14.70 3.33
CA ALA A 309 -9.89 -15.07 4.59
C ALA A 309 -11.40 -14.78 4.57
N THR A 310 -12.21 -15.81 4.33
CA THR A 310 -13.68 -15.70 4.17
C THR A 310 -14.48 -15.99 5.45
N SER A 311 -13.81 -16.49 6.49
CA SER A 311 -14.45 -16.85 7.75
C SER A 311 -14.39 -15.70 8.75
N PHE A 312 -15.54 -15.17 9.14
CA PHE A 312 -15.66 -14.14 10.16
C PHE A 312 -16.21 -14.70 11.47
N THR A 313 -15.81 -14.11 12.61
CA THR A 313 -16.47 -14.38 13.89
C THR A 313 -17.92 -13.88 13.83
N GLU A 314 -18.86 -14.73 14.22
CA GLU A 314 -20.29 -14.41 14.27
C GLU A 314 -20.86 -14.50 15.70
N PRO A 315 -21.76 -13.57 16.09
CA PRO A 315 -22.14 -12.35 15.36
C PRO A 315 -20.98 -11.35 15.25
N GLN A 316 -21.06 -10.40 14.31
CA GLN A 316 -20.07 -9.33 14.18
C GLN A 316 -19.76 -8.68 15.54
N PRO A 317 -18.51 -8.74 16.02
CA PRO A 317 -18.15 -8.08 17.27
C PRO A 317 -18.39 -6.57 17.18
N SER A 318 -18.88 -5.96 18.26
CA SER A 318 -19.25 -4.53 18.30
C SER A 318 -18.07 -3.55 18.12
N TYR A 319 -16.83 -4.05 18.15
CA TYR A 319 -15.63 -3.27 17.84
C TYR A 319 -15.26 -3.29 16.34
N SER A 320 -15.82 -4.22 15.55
CA SER A 320 -15.63 -4.26 14.10
C SER A 320 -16.67 -3.35 13.47
N ALA A 321 -16.24 -2.23 12.88
CA ALA A 321 -17.12 -1.25 12.25
C ALA A 321 -17.54 -1.65 10.82
N PHE A 322 -16.61 -2.15 10.01
CA PHE A 322 -16.83 -2.68 8.68
C PHE A 322 -15.95 -3.92 8.47
N ARG A 323 -16.42 -4.89 7.68
CA ARG A 323 -15.63 -6.03 7.19
C ARG A 323 -16.21 -6.59 5.90
N GLU A 324 -15.33 -6.96 4.98
CA GLU A 324 -15.65 -7.60 3.71
C GLU A 324 -14.49 -8.53 3.32
N ALA A 325 -14.79 -9.68 2.72
CA ALA A 325 -13.78 -10.59 2.17
C ALA A 325 -13.71 -10.41 0.64
N SER A 326 -12.98 -9.39 0.22
CA SER A 326 -12.68 -9.09 -1.19
C SER A 326 -11.23 -8.62 -1.28
N PHE A 327 -10.60 -8.82 -2.44
CA PHE A 327 -9.32 -8.20 -2.72
C PHE A 327 -9.50 -6.73 -3.10
N GLY A 328 -8.52 -5.92 -2.76
CA GLY A 328 -8.61 -4.49 -2.93
C GLY A 328 -7.44 -3.75 -2.32
N HIS A 329 -7.61 -2.44 -2.26
CA HIS A 329 -6.65 -1.52 -1.70
C HIS A 329 -7.33 -0.32 -1.09
N ALA A 330 -6.58 0.47 -0.32
CA ALA A 330 -7.11 1.69 0.26
C ALA A 330 -6.32 2.95 -0.10
N LEU A 331 -7.02 4.08 -0.10
CA LEU A 331 -6.46 5.41 -0.23
C LEU A 331 -6.77 6.22 1.01
N LEU A 332 -5.77 6.96 1.48
CA LEU A 332 -5.89 7.93 2.56
C LEU A 332 -5.50 9.30 2.04
N GLU A 333 -6.49 10.14 1.78
CA GLU A 333 -6.33 11.53 1.34
C GLU A 333 -6.28 12.45 2.57
N ILE A 334 -5.08 12.77 3.05
CA ILE A 334 -4.90 13.80 4.08
C ILE A 334 -5.30 15.14 3.47
N LYS A 335 -6.30 15.81 4.04
CA LYS A 335 -6.80 17.09 3.51
C LYS A 335 -6.15 18.27 4.20
N ASN A 336 -5.99 18.18 5.52
CA ASN A 336 -5.39 19.21 6.36
C ASN A 336 -5.11 18.63 7.75
N ARG A 337 -4.68 19.48 8.69
CA ARG A 337 -4.36 19.05 10.06
C ARG A 337 -5.53 18.43 10.84
N THR A 338 -6.78 18.62 10.42
CA THR A 338 -7.98 18.13 11.12
C THR A 338 -8.67 16.97 10.42
N HIS A 339 -8.56 16.83 9.10
CA HIS A 339 -9.33 15.87 8.30
C HIS A 339 -8.44 15.04 7.37
N ALA A 340 -8.71 13.74 7.33
CA ALA A 340 -8.29 12.85 6.25
C ALA A 340 -9.49 12.05 5.74
N TYR A 341 -9.50 11.71 4.46
CA TYR A 341 -10.56 10.92 3.84
C TYR A 341 -10.00 9.57 3.42
N TYR A 342 -10.57 8.51 3.96
CA TYR A 342 -10.23 7.13 3.66
C TYR A 342 -11.26 6.55 2.69
N THR A 343 -10.77 5.84 1.68
CA THR A 343 -11.61 5.03 0.79
C THR A 343 -10.97 3.66 0.62
N TRP A 344 -11.78 2.62 0.63
CA TRP A 344 -11.37 1.28 0.25
C TRP A 344 -12.03 0.90 -1.08
N HIS A 345 -11.24 0.29 -1.94
CA HIS A 345 -11.51 0.06 -3.34
C HIS A 345 -11.24 -1.41 -3.64
N ARG A 346 -12.29 -2.14 -3.97
CA ARG A 346 -12.23 -3.57 -4.26
C ARG A 346 -12.10 -3.83 -5.73
N ASN A 347 -11.30 -4.84 -6.06
CA ASN A 347 -10.87 -5.16 -7.43
C ASN A 347 -12.02 -5.43 -8.41
N HIS A 348 -13.18 -5.87 -7.94
CA HIS A 348 -14.31 -6.26 -8.79
C HIS A 348 -15.19 -5.08 -9.22
N ASP A 349 -15.03 -3.93 -8.57
CA ASP A 349 -15.75 -2.72 -8.93
C ASP A 349 -14.95 -1.94 -9.97
N SER A 350 -15.51 -0.83 -10.47
CA SER A 350 -14.71 0.08 -11.27
C SER A 350 -13.79 0.90 -10.37
N GLU A 351 -12.63 1.27 -10.91
CA GLU A 351 -11.57 2.09 -10.29
C GLU A 351 -12.05 3.26 -9.42
N SER A 352 -13.13 3.92 -9.86
CA SER A 352 -13.66 5.12 -9.21
C SER A 352 -14.62 4.85 -8.04
N VAL A 353 -15.07 3.61 -7.88
CA VAL A 353 -16.06 3.21 -6.86
C VAL A 353 -15.32 2.91 -5.57
N ALA A 354 -15.57 3.73 -4.55
CA ALA A 354 -15.19 3.42 -3.18
C ALA A 354 -16.29 2.57 -2.56
N SER A 355 -15.95 1.35 -2.15
CA SER A 355 -16.92 0.40 -1.58
C SER A 355 -17.09 0.61 -0.09
N GLU A 356 -16.09 1.22 0.56
CA GLU A 356 -16.20 1.80 1.90
C GLU A 356 -15.49 3.16 1.91
N SER A 357 -16.02 4.10 2.71
CA SER A 357 -15.35 5.39 2.89
C SER A 357 -15.59 5.99 4.27
N LEU A 358 -14.57 6.62 4.83
CA LEU A 358 -14.61 7.19 6.17
C LEU A 358 -13.84 8.50 6.23
N TRP A 359 -14.43 9.52 6.87
CA TRP A 359 -13.69 10.71 7.28
C TRP A 359 -13.01 10.44 8.62
N PHE A 360 -11.69 10.61 8.66
CA PHE A 360 -10.92 10.62 9.89
C PHE A 360 -10.79 12.02 10.44
N TYR A 361 -11.08 12.16 11.74
CA TYR A 361 -10.84 13.39 12.47
C TYR A 361 -9.59 13.26 13.34
N ASN A 362 -8.69 14.24 13.22
CA ASN A 362 -7.43 14.22 13.94
C ASN A 362 -7.67 14.27 15.46
N ARG A 363 -7.21 13.24 16.19
CA ARG A 363 -7.40 13.12 17.65
C ARG A 363 -6.77 14.23 18.49
N HIS A 364 -5.87 15.02 17.93
CA HIS A 364 -5.26 16.16 18.62
C HIS A 364 -5.93 17.49 18.24
N TRP A 365 -6.11 17.74 16.94
CA TRP A 365 -6.59 19.02 16.42
C TRP A 365 -8.10 19.12 16.26
N TYR A 366 -8.81 17.98 16.19
CA TYR A 366 -10.26 17.88 16.04
C TYR A 366 -10.81 16.57 16.65
N PRO A 367 -10.77 16.40 17.99
CA PRO A 367 -11.09 15.14 18.68
C PRO A 367 -12.61 14.88 18.79
N HIS A 368 -13.31 14.91 17.66
CA HIS A 368 -14.73 14.55 17.58
C HIS A 368 -14.88 13.09 17.17
N GLU A 369 -15.92 12.40 17.64
CA GLU A 369 -16.22 11.07 17.10
C GLU A 369 -16.59 11.16 15.62
N GLU A 370 -16.03 10.25 14.82
CA GLU A 370 -16.45 10.04 13.45
C GLU A 370 -17.92 9.65 13.43
N SER A 371 -18.74 10.44 12.75
CA SER A 371 -20.15 10.09 12.51
C SER A 371 -20.19 8.85 11.62
N SER A 372 -20.76 7.75 12.13
CA SER A 372 -21.06 6.55 11.35
C SER A 372 -22.07 6.89 10.26
N PHE A 373 -21.62 7.34 9.08
CA PHE A 373 -22.48 7.43 7.92
C PHE A 373 -22.54 6.05 7.28
N ALA A 374 -23.73 5.44 7.36
CA ALA A 374 -24.08 4.29 6.54
C ALA A 374 -23.73 4.60 5.09
N SER A 375 -22.98 3.71 4.44
CA SER A 375 -22.72 3.79 3.00
C SER A 375 -24.07 3.93 2.28
N THR A 376 -24.28 5.05 1.59
CA THR A 376 -25.32 5.11 0.56
C THR A 376 -24.95 4.08 -0.49
N MET A 377 -25.71 2.98 -0.51
CA MET A 377 -25.69 2.01 -1.58
C MET A 377 -25.85 2.71 -2.94
N ALA A 378 -25.02 2.32 -3.90
CA ALA A 378 -25.31 2.41 -5.32
C ALA A 378 -25.00 1.05 -5.96
#